data_AF-A0A8X6FUX7-F1
#
_entry.id   AF-A0A8X6FUX7-F1
#
_cell.length_a   1.000
_cell.length_b   1.000
_cell.length_c   1.000
_cell.angle_alpha   90.00
_cell.angle_beta   90.00
_cell.angle_gamma   90.00
#
_symmetry.space_group_name_H-M   'P 1'
#
loop_
_entity.id
_entity.type
_entity.pdbx_description
1 polymer ?
#
loop_
_entity_poly.entity_id
_entity_poly.type
_entity_poly.pdbx_seq_one_letter_code
_entity_poly.pdbx_strand_id
1 'polypeptide(L)'
;MDCFHCYVISCSLPPPFFIAFFLANKRKHRIQRVHAYIISSLRSNMPSMFGKDNKKKELIKNLRNIYEEIQREHHLPPGDFPDLRDMQEKLMGMDFTKFQPLKPRLLDAVDKMLAEDIARLMAQIPQEQHMQSKEESNVKGGAFDGVQQSPFTYGRGEGVDAGSMDTEWIVGKERYKYDDVFQGLNPVDGKISGASAKSEMVKSKLPNTVLGKVWKLSDIDKDGMLDSDEFALAMHLINIKLQGHDLPLDLPEHLVPPSKKIFVR
;
A
#
# COMPACT_ATOMS: atom_id res chain seq x y z
N MET A 1 10.30 18.24 -27.64
CA MET A 1 9.34 17.11 -27.69
C MET A 1 7.96 17.71 -27.82
N ASP A 2 7.49 17.83 -29.05
CA ASP A 2 6.26 18.54 -29.39
C ASP A 2 5.03 17.79 -28.89
N CYS A 3 3.98 18.51 -28.48
CA CYS A 3 2.69 17.91 -28.08
C CYS A 3 2.13 16.96 -29.15
N PHE A 4 2.44 17.21 -30.43
CA PHE A 4 2.09 16.33 -31.55
C PHE A 4 2.74 14.95 -31.44
N HIS A 5 3.99 14.89 -30.98
CA HIS A 5 4.71 13.63 -30.83
C HIS A 5 4.16 12.81 -29.65
N CYS A 6 3.76 13.48 -28.56
CA CYS A 6 3.05 12.81 -27.47
C CYS A 6 1.69 12.26 -27.91
N TYR A 7 0.92 13.01 -28.72
CA TYR A 7 -0.39 12.57 -29.20
C TYR A 7 -0.30 11.34 -30.12
N VAL A 8 0.69 11.30 -31.02
CA VAL A 8 0.92 10.16 -31.93
C VAL A 8 1.38 8.91 -31.16
N ILE A 9 2.22 9.07 -30.12
CA ILE A 9 2.66 7.96 -29.26
C ILE A 9 1.48 7.42 -28.44
N SER A 10 0.61 8.31 -27.95
CA SER A 10 -0.61 7.92 -27.21
C SER A 10 -1.55 7.03 -28.03
N CYS A 11 -1.74 7.28 -29.34
CA CYS A 11 -2.65 6.49 -30.17
C CYS A 11 -2.20 5.04 -30.46
N SER A 12 -0.97 4.64 -30.12
CA SER A 12 -0.43 3.30 -30.41
C SER A 12 -0.23 2.40 -29.18
N LEU A 13 -0.65 2.84 -27.98
CA LEU A 13 -0.45 2.09 -26.73
C LEU A 13 -1.74 1.36 -26.30
N PRO A 14 -1.65 0.09 -25.83
CA PRO A 14 -2.80 -0.63 -25.30
C PRO A 14 -3.36 0.05 -24.03
N PRO A 15 -4.66 -0.16 -23.71
CA PRO A 15 -5.40 0.57 -22.66
C PRO A 15 -4.66 0.77 -21.31
N PRO A 16 -4.01 -0.27 -20.72
CA PRO A 16 -3.36 -0.10 -19.42
C PRO A 16 -2.08 0.76 -19.48
N PHE A 17 -1.39 0.80 -20.63
CA PHE A 17 -0.20 1.64 -20.81
C PHE A 17 -0.57 3.09 -21.14
N PHE A 18 -1.75 3.31 -21.71
CA PHE A 18 -2.29 4.62 -22.01
C PHE A 18 -2.55 5.42 -20.74
N ILE A 19 -3.20 4.82 -19.74
CA ILE A 19 -3.52 5.47 -18.47
C ILE A 19 -2.25 5.83 -17.68
N ALA A 20 -1.29 4.90 -17.60
CA ALA A 20 -0.01 5.14 -16.92
C ALA A 20 0.82 6.25 -17.59
N PHE A 21 0.88 6.26 -18.93
CA PHE A 21 1.55 7.31 -19.69
C PHE A 21 0.88 8.68 -19.50
N PHE A 22 -0.46 8.75 -19.50
CA PHE A 22 -1.19 10.01 -19.32
C PHE A 22 -1.10 10.56 -17.89
N LEU A 23 -1.21 9.71 -16.86
CA LEU A 23 -1.06 10.12 -15.46
C LEU A 23 0.36 10.60 -15.15
N ALA A 24 1.38 9.91 -15.67
CA ALA A 24 2.78 10.34 -15.57
C ALA A 24 3.02 11.70 -16.24
N ASN A 25 2.28 12.00 -17.32
CA ASN A 25 2.42 13.25 -18.05
C ASN A 25 1.53 14.39 -17.53
N LYS A 26 0.52 14.18 -16.67
CA LYS A 26 -0.35 15.25 -16.12
C LYS A 26 0.45 16.39 -15.48
N ARG A 27 1.41 16.04 -14.62
CA ARG A 27 2.31 17.01 -13.97
C ARG A 27 3.17 17.74 -15.00
N LYS A 28 3.69 17.01 -16.00
CA LYS A 28 4.49 17.57 -17.09
C LYS A 28 3.69 18.57 -17.93
N HIS A 29 2.43 18.29 -18.25
CA HIS A 29 1.57 19.20 -19.00
C HIS A 29 1.23 20.48 -18.23
N ARG A 30 0.99 20.38 -16.91
CA ARG A 30 0.80 21.58 -16.06
C ARG A 30 2.05 22.46 -16.03
N ILE A 31 3.24 21.87 -15.88
CA ILE A 31 4.51 22.60 -15.91
C ILE A 31 4.75 23.23 -17.29
N GLN A 32 4.46 22.51 -18.38
CA GLN A 32 4.55 23.06 -19.74
C GLN A 32 3.60 24.24 -19.97
N ARG A 33 2.39 24.17 -19.42
CA ARG A 33 1.40 25.26 -19.45
C ARG A 33 1.96 26.51 -18.78
N VAL A 34 2.48 26.38 -17.56
CA VAL A 34 3.15 27.47 -16.83
C VAL A 34 4.32 28.03 -17.63
N HIS A 35 5.16 27.17 -18.20
CA HIS A 35 6.30 27.59 -19.01
C HIS A 35 5.87 28.41 -20.24
N ALA A 36 4.78 28.02 -20.92
CA ALA A 36 4.25 28.77 -22.05
C ALA A 36 3.81 30.19 -21.66
N TYR A 37 3.13 30.35 -20.51
CA TYR A 37 2.74 31.66 -19.99
C TYR A 37 3.96 32.53 -19.66
N ILE A 38 4.98 31.96 -19.01
CA ILE A 38 6.22 32.68 -18.68
C ILE A 38 6.89 33.21 -19.96
N ILE A 39 7.11 32.34 -20.94
CA ILE A 39 7.78 32.71 -22.20
C ILE A 39 6.97 33.75 -22.96
N SER A 40 5.63 33.61 -23.01
CA SER A 40 4.78 34.59 -23.68
C SER A 40 4.75 35.94 -22.95
N SER A 41 4.69 35.95 -21.61
CA SER A 41 4.71 37.19 -20.83
C SER A 41 6.03 37.94 -21.03
N LEU A 42 7.16 37.21 -20.99
CA LEU A 42 8.47 37.78 -21.31
C LEU A 42 8.53 38.34 -22.73
N ARG A 43 7.95 37.64 -23.71
CA ARG A 43 7.88 38.10 -25.11
C ARG A 43 7.04 39.38 -25.26
N SER A 44 5.86 39.42 -24.63
CA SER A 44 4.92 40.55 -24.70
C SER A 44 5.53 41.84 -24.14
N ASN A 45 6.35 41.71 -23.09
CA ASN A 45 7.00 42.83 -22.42
C ASN A 45 8.32 43.30 -23.09
N MET A 46 8.71 42.72 -24.23
CA MET A 46 9.92 43.14 -24.97
C MET A 46 9.65 44.31 -25.93
N PRO A 47 10.55 45.31 -25.99
CA PRO A 47 10.44 46.39 -26.95
C PRO A 47 10.77 45.92 -28.38
N SER A 48 10.05 46.44 -29.36
CA SER A 48 10.21 46.06 -30.77
C SER A 48 11.53 46.58 -31.37
N MET A 49 11.94 47.80 -31.04
CA MET A 49 13.00 48.53 -31.77
C MET A 49 14.32 48.74 -31.01
N PHE A 50 14.31 49.27 -29.78
CA PHE A 50 15.55 49.61 -29.03
C PHE A 50 15.48 49.21 -27.55
N GLY A 51 16.63 49.12 -26.87
CA GLY A 51 16.71 48.87 -25.43
C GLY A 51 16.47 47.41 -24.99
N LYS A 52 16.58 46.45 -25.93
CA LYS A 52 16.27 45.03 -25.71
C LYS A 52 17.09 44.40 -24.59
N ASP A 53 18.41 44.65 -24.54
CA ASP A 53 19.29 44.06 -23.52
C ASP A 53 18.99 44.57 -22.11
N ASN A 54 18.73 45.87 -21.98
CA ASN A 54 18.36 46.47 -20.70
C ASN A 54 17.01 45.96 -20.21
N LYS A 55 16.01 45.90 -21.12
CA LYS A 55 14.69 45.35 -20.75
C LYS A 55 14.76 43.87 -20.40
N LYS A 56 15.55 43.08 -21.12
CA LYS A 56 15.79 41.67 -20.78
C LYS A 56 16.37 41.51 -19.37
N LYS A 57 17.41 42.28 -19.01
CA LYS A 57 17.99 42.25 -17.67
C LYS A 57 16.98 42.64 -16.59
N GLU A 58 16.17 43.66 -16.86
CA GLU A 58 15.08 44.09 -15.97
C GLU A 58 14.03 42.99 -15.77
N LEU A 59 13.56 42.34 -16.85
CA LEU A 59 12.59 41.24 -16.79
C LEU A 59 13.12 40.02 -16.03
N ILE A 60 14.39 39.66 -16.22
CA ILE A 60 15.02 38.55 -15.48
C ILE A 60 15.12 38.90 -13.99
N LYS A 61 15.48 40.14 -13.65
CA LYS A 61 15.54 40.60 -12.24
C LYS A 61 14.16 40.62 -11.58
N ASN A 62 13.13 41.01 -12.33
CA ASN A 62 11.74 41.09 -11.86
C ASN A 62 10.92 39.81 -12.10
N LEU A 63 11.58 38.67 -12.41
CA LEU A 63 10.90 37.42 -12.77
C LEU A 63 9.92 36.93 -11.69
N ARG A 64 10.23 37.19 -10.41
CA ARG A 64 9.33 36.86 -9.30
C ARG A 64 7.96 37.54 -9.44
N ASN A 65 7.94 38.83 -9.73
CA ASN A 65 6.69 39.58 -9.88
C ASN A 65 5.90 39.07 -11.09
N ILE A 66 6.60 38.72 -12.18
CA ILE A 66 5.98 38.10 -13.36
C ILE A 66 5.32 36.76 -12.98
N TYR A 67 5.95 35.96 -12.12
CA TYR A 67 5.35 34.71 -11.66
C TYR A 67 4.11 34.95 -10.81
N GLU A 68 4.14 35.92 -9.90
CA GLU A 68 2.99 36.27 -9.06
C GLU A 68 1.82 36.81 -9.88
N GLU A 69 2.10 37.59 -10.93
CA GLU A 69 1.10 38.07 -11.88
C GLU A 69 0.45 36.92 -12.65
N ILE A 70 1.26 36.04 -13.24
CA ILE A 70 0.79 34.85 -13.97
C ILE A 70 -0.03 33.92 -13.06
N GLN A 71 0.39 33.74 -11.80
CA GLN A 71 -0.36 32.94 -10.82
C GLN A 71 -1.75 33.50 -10.60
N ARG A 72 -1.86 34.81 -10.42
CA ARG A 72 -3.12 35.50 -10.13
C ARG A 72 -4.03 35.53 -11.35
N GLU A 73 -3.50 35.83 -12.53
CA GLU A 73 -4.27 35.96 -13.76
C GLU A 73 -4.80 34.61 -14.24
N HIS A 74 -3.96 33.58 -14.23
CA HIS A 74 -4.30 32.26 -14.79
C HIS A 74 -4.63 31.21 -13.73
N HIS A 75 -4.76 31.61 -12.46
CA HIS A 75 -5.16 30.76 -11.35
C HIS A 75 -4.26 29.52 -11.23
N LEU A 76 -2.95 29.72 -11.39
CA LEU A 76 -1.96 28.65 -11.40
C LEU A 76 -1.38 28.43 -10.01
N PRO A 77 -1.19 27.18 -9.56
CA PRO A 77 -0.63 26.90 -8.26
C PRO A 77 0.89 27.13 -8.25
N PRO A 78 1.45 27.64 -7.14
CA PRO A 78 2.88 27.98 -7.05
C PRO A 78 3.80 26.77 -7.25
N GLY A 79 3.34 25.55 -6.91
CA GLY A 79 4.13 24.32 -7.05
C GLY A 79 4.39 23.86 -8.50
N ASP A 80 3.70 24.46 -9.49
CA ASP A 80 3.94 24.17 -10.90
C ASP A 80 5.02 25.09 -11.53
N PHE A 81 5.46 26.11 -10.81
CA PHE A 81 6.46 27.06 -11.29
C PHE A 81 7.88 26.51 -11.13
N PRO A 82 8.77 26.73 -12.11
CA PRO A 82 10.16 26.32 -11.99
C PRO A 82 10.88 27.17 -10.92
N ASP A 83 12.00 26.67 -10.41
CA ASP A 83 12.84 27.44 -9.48
C ASP A 83 13.28 28.77 -10.12
N LEU A 84 13.18 29.84 -9.33
CA LEU A 84 13.47 31.18 -9.80
C LEU A 84 14.93 31.33 -10.26
N ARG A 85 15.89 30.78 -9.51
CA ARG A 85 17.32 30.92 -9.82
C ARG A 85 17.66 30.14 -11.07
N ASP A 86 17.19 28.90 -11.15
CA ASP A 86 17.40 28.04 -12.32
C ASP A 86 16.81 28.68 -13.59
N MET A 87 15.62 29.28 -13.49
CA MET A 87 15.01 29.93 -14.65
C MET A 87 15.74 31.23 -15.02
N GLN A 88 16.14 32.04 -14.04
CA GLN A 88 16.93 33.25 -14.30
C GLN A 88 18.22 32.95 -15.04
N GLU A 89 18.98 31.94 -14.60
CA GLU A 89 20.22 31.50 -15.25
C GLU A 89 19.97 31.07 -16.70
N LYS A 90 18.97 30.20 -16.93
CA LYS A 90 18.61 29.74 -18.27
C LYS A 90 18.19 30.90 -19.19
N LEU A 91 17.47 31.88 -18.67
CA LEU A 91 17.00 33.05 -19.43
C LEU A 91 18.14 33.99 -19.86
N MET A 92 19.29 34.01 -19.17
CA MET A 92 20.41 34.89 -19.52
C MET A 92 20.95 34.61 -20.93
N GLY A 93 21.00 33.34 -21.35
CA GLY A 93 21.49 32.94 -22.67
C GLY A 93 20.47 33.06 -23.82
N MET A 94 19.20 33.34 -23.52
CA MET A 94 18.12 33.26 -24.52
C MET A 94 17.77 34.63 -25.13
N ASP A 95 17.41 34.65 -26.41
CA ASP A 95 16.91 35.84 -27.09
C ASP A 95 15.37 35.90 -27.02
N PHE A 96 14.84 36.79 -26.18
CA PHE A 96 13.39 36.96 -26.01
C PHE A 96 12.74 37.52 -27.30
N THR A 97 13.58 38.05 -28.19
CA THR A 97 13.45 38.17 -29.64
C THR A 97 12.63 37.13 -30.38
N LYS A 98 12.96 35.89 -30.03
CA LYS A 98 12.61 34.69 -30.81
C LYS A 98 11.52 33.89 -30.13
N PHE A 99 11.09 34.31 -28.94
CA PHE A 99 10.01 33.67 -28.22
C PHE A 99 8.71 33.79 -29.00
N GLN A 100 8.01 32.66 -29.09
CA GLN A 100 6.73 32.57 -29.76
C GLN A 100 5.65 33.20 -28.87
N PRO A 101 4.71 33.97 -29.45
CA PRO A 101 3.56 34.44 -28.69
C PRO A 101 2.69 33.25 -28.28
N LEU A 102 1.92 33.42 -27.21
CA LEU A 102 0.96 32.42 -26.77
C LEU A 102 -0.04 32.13 -27.87
N LYS A 103 -0.33 30.84 -28.09
CA LYS A 103 -1.40 30.40 -28.99
C LYS A 103 -2.55 29.85 -28.14
N PRO A 104 -3.64 30.62 -27.94
CA PRO A 104 -4.75 30.22 -27.05
C PRO A 104 -5.30 28.82 -27.38
N ARG A 105 -5.44 28.51 -28.68
CA ARG A 105 -5.92 27.21 -29.15
C ARG A 105 -5.12 26.01 -28.63
N LEU A 106 -3.81 26.17 -28.41
CA LEU A 106 -2.98 25.08 -27.87
C LEU A 106 -3.17 24.91 -26.37
N LEU A 107 -3.45 26.00 -25.65
CA LEU A 107 -3.75 25.95 -24.22
C LEU A 107 -5.14 25.36 -23.98
N ASP A 108 -6.14 25.76 -24.77
CA ASP A 108 -7.50 25.22 -24.68
C ASP A 108 -7.51 23.70 -24.86
N ALA A 109 -6.68 23.19 -25.78
CA ALA A 109 -6.52 21.75 -25.97
C ALA A 109 -5.90 21.04 -24.75
N VAL A 110 -4.88 21.65 -24.12
CA VAL A 110 -4.27 21.12 -22.88
C VAL A 110 -5.27 21.17 -21.72
N ASP A 111 -6.05 22.24 -21.62
CA ASP A 111 -7.02 22.44 -20.54
C ASP A 111 -8.20 21.48 -20.66
N LYS A 112 -8.72 21.31 -21.88
CA LYS A 112 -9.73 20.30 -22.19
C LYS A 112 -9.25 18.89 -21.85
N MET A 113 -8.01 18.55 -22.24
CA MET A 113 -7.41 17.27 -21.90
C MET A 113 -7.29 17.07 -20.38
N LEU A 114 -6.81 18.09 -19.65
CA LEU A 114 -6.64 18.02 -18.20
C LEU A 114 -7.99 17.90 -17.46
N ALA A 115 -9.04 18.53 -17.96
CA ALA A 115 -10.35 18.59 -17.33
C ALA A 115 -11.26 17.41 -17.68
N GLU A 116 -11.38 17.07 -18.96
CA GLU A 116 -12.34 16.08 -19.46
C GLU A 116 -11.71 14.69 -19.63
N ASP A 117 -10.59 14.62 -20.35
CA ASP A 117 -10.02 13.33 -20.76
C ASP A 117 -9.43 12.58 -19.55
N ILE A 118 -8.76 13.29 -18.63
CA ILE A 118 -8.25 12.69 -17.39
C ILE A 118 -9.39 12.17 -16.51
N ALA A 119 -10.48 12.94 -16.38
CA ALA A 119 -11.62 12.52 -15.54
C ALA A 119 -12.28 11.25 -16.10
N ARG A 120 -12.45 11.17 -17.43
CA ARG A 120 -12.97 9.96 -18.10
C ARG A 120 -12.06 8.75 -17.90
N LEU A 121 -10.74 8.93 -18.03
CA LEU A 121 -9.77 7.85 -17.81
C LEU A 121 -9.75 7.37 -16.35
N MET A 122 -9.79 8.28 -15.37
CA MET A 122 -9.83 7.91 -13.95
C MET A 122 -11.08 7.09 -13.59
N ALA A 123 -12.20 7.33 -14.26
CA ALA A 123 -13.43 6.56 -14.06
C ALA A 123 -13.35 5.12 -14.62
N GLN A 124 -12.40 4.83 -15.52
CA GLN A 124 -12.20 3.51 -16.12
C GLN A 124 -11.22 2.64 -15.32
N ILE A 125 -10.36 3.23 -14.48
CA ILE A 125 -9.35 2.52 -13.68
C ILE A 125 -9.93 1.39 -12.80
N PRO A 126 -11.05 1.57 -12.08
CA PRO A 126 -11.59 0.50 -11.24
C PRO A 126 -12.03 -0.73 -12.05
N GLN A 127 -12.47 -0.53 -13.31
CA GLN A 127 -12.86 -1.62 -14.19
C GLN A 127 -11.64 -2.40 -14.70
N GLU A 128 -10.52 -1.73 -15.00
CA GLU A 128 -9.28 -2.41 -15.39
C GLU A 128 -8.63 -3.17 -14.21
N GLN A 129 -8.64 -2.61 -12.99
CA GLN A 129 -8.10 -3.30 -11.80
C GLN A 129 -8.89 -4.57 -11.46
N HIS A 130 -10.21 -4.59 -11.71
CA HIS A 130 -11.02 -5.79 -11.56
C HIS A 130 -10.81 -6.84 -12.67
N MET A 131 -10.38 -6.43 -13.87
CA MET A 131 -10.06 -7.35 -14.97
C MET A 131 -8.62 -7.90 -14.90
N GLN A 132 -7.67 -7.16 -14.32
CA GLN A 132 -6.25 -7.56 -14.18
C GLN A 132 -5.92 -8.34 -12.91
N SER A 133 -6.84 -8.49 -11.96
CA SER A 133 -6.62 -9.29 -10.74
C SER A 133 -6.47 -10.81 -10.99
N LYS A 134 -6.55 -11.26 -12.25
CA LYS A 134 -6.24 -12.65 -12.66
C LYS A 134 -4.90 -12.84 -13.38
N GLU A 135 -4.19 -11.79 -13.81
CA GLU A 135 -2.89 -11.95 -14.48
C GLU A 135 -1.88 -10.88 -14.03
N GLU A 136 -1.00 -11.31 -13.12
CA GLU A 136 0.41 -10.90 -12.97
C GLU A 136 0.78 -9.42 -13.15
N SER A 137 0.54 -8.62 -12.11
CA SER A 137 1.22 -7.32 -11.91
C SER A 137 2.20 -7.33 -10.73
N ASN A 138 2.67 -8.50 -10.31
CA ASN A 138 3.74 -8.59 -9.32
C ASN A 138 5.10 -8.58 -10.03
N VAL A 139 5.97 -7.67 -9.60
CA VAL A 139 7.39 -7.66 -9.93
C VAL A 139 7.96 -9.04 -9.61
N LYS A 140 8.36 -9.80 -10.64
CA LYS A 140 9.02 -11.11 -10.49
C LYS A 140 10.53 -10.91 -10.40
N GLY A 141 11.18 -11.59 -9.46
CA GLY A 141 12.62 -11.56 -9.23
C GLY A 141 13.11 -10.48 -8.25
N GLY A 142 14.22 -10.78 -7.57
CA GLY A 142 14.95 -9.86 -6.67
C GLY A 142 14.68 -10.10 -5.18
N ALA A 143 15.07 -9.13 -4.33
CA ALA A 143 14.94 -9.23 -2.87
C ALA A 143 13.48 -9.31 -2.36
N PHE A 144 12.50 -9.15 -3.25
CA PHE A 144 11.07 -9.21 -2.94
C PHE A 144 10.39 -10.49 -3.47
N ASP A 145 11.10 -11.30 -4.28
CA ASP A 145 10.61 -12.57 -4.80
C ASP A 145 10.98 -13.68 -3.81
N GLY A 146 9.98 -14.24 -3.13
CA GLY A 146 10.18 -15.39 -2.22
C GLY A 146 10.27 -15.08 -0.72
N VAL A 147 9.97 -13.87 -0.24
CA VAL A 147 9.94 -13.62 1.23
C VAL A 147 8.83 -14.41 1.95
N GLN A 148 7.85 -14.94 1.22
CA GLN A 148 6.85 -15.88 1.76
C GLN A 148 7.27 -17.36 1.72
N GLN A 149 8.38 -17.69 1.06
CA GLN A 149 8.95 -19.03 1.03
C GLN A 149 10.45 -18.94 1.30
N SER A 150 10.80 -18.54 2.53
CA SER A 150 12.13 -18.86 3.02
C SER A 150 12.26 -20.40 3.04
N PRO A 151 13.39 -20.99 2.63
CA PRO A 151 13.62 -22.43 2.78
C PRO A 151 13.62 -22.89 4.26
N PHE A 152 13.51 -21.96 5.22
CA PHE A 152 13.27 -22.22 6.64
C PHE A 152 11.79 -22.07 7.08
N THR A 153 10.86 -21.71 6.18
CA THR A 153 9.41 -21.55 6.48
C THR A 153 8.54 -22.65 5.88
N TYR A 154 9.13 -23.80 5.52
CA TYR A 154 8.39 -25.00 5.12
C TYR A 154 7.50 -25.45 6.30
N GLY A 155 6.21 -25.11 6.26
CA GLY A 155 5.25 -25.42 7.34
C GLY A 155 4.24 -24.32 7.68
N ARG A 156 4.28 -23.13 7.07
CA ARG A 156 3.18 -22.15 7.26
C ARG A 156 1.86 -22.74 6.78
N GLY A 157 0.92 -22.91 7.71
CA GLY A 157 -0.41 -23.47 7.45
C GLY A 157 -0.62 -24.90 7.98
N GLU A 158 0.42 -25.54 8.51
CA GLU A 158 0.34 -26.87 9.13
C GLU A 158 0.79 -26.82 10.60
N GLY A 159 0.26 -27.71 11.43
CA GLY A 159 0.54 -27.74 12.87
C GLY A 159 0.14 -26.46 13.60
N VAL A 160 1.10 -25.80 14.27
CA VAL A 160 0.87 -24.63 15.14
C VAL A 160 0.51 -23.35 14.37
N ASP A 161 0.86 -23.29 13.08
CA ASP A 161 0.55 -22.19 12.18
C ASP A 161 -0.75 -22.42 11.39
N ALA A 162 -1.45 -23.53 11.65
CA ALA A 162 -2.76 -23.80 11.06
C ALA A 162 -3.74 -22.68 11.45
N GLY A 163 -4.35 -22.03 10.44
CA GLY A 163 -5.26 -20.90 10.64
C GLY A 163 -4.61 -19.53 10.87
N SER A 164 -3.28 -19.39 10.73
CA SER A 164 -2.59 -18.08 10.84
C SER A 164 -3.09 -17.02 9.81
N MET A 165 -3.70 -17.45 8.70
CA MET A 165 -4.29 -16.58 7.68
C MET A 165 -5.82 -16.47 7.78
N ASP A 166 -6.46 -17.23 8.67
CA ASP A 166 -7.90 -17.19 8.91
C ASP A 166 -8.23 -16.15 9.98
N THR A 167 -9.25 -15.33 9.75
CA THR A 167 -9.74 -14.35 10.72
C THR A 167 -10.43 -15.00 11.94
N GLU A 168 -10.83 -16.27 11.79
CA GLU A 168 -11.58 -17.04 12.78
C GLU A 168 -10.66 -17.98 13.58
N TRP A 169 -10.94 -18.15 14.87
CA TRP A 169 -10.14 -19.01 15.76
C TRP A 169 -10.24 -20.47 15.31
N ILE A 170 -9.11 -21.05 14.86
CA ILE A 170 -9.06 -22.36 14.22
C ILE A 170 -9.60 -23.49 15.10
N VAL A 171 -9.33 -23.41 16.42
CA VAL A 171 -9.81 -24.38 17.41
C VAL A 171 -11.34 -24.34 17.51
N GLY A 172 -11.96 -23.20 17.24
CA GLY A 172 -13.41 -23.04 17.22
C GLY A 172 -14.11 -23.98 16.23
N LYS A 173 -13.46 -24.33 15.12
CA LYS A 173 -14.02 -25.27 14.12
C LYS A 173 -14.11 -26.70 14.63
N GLU A 174 -13.22 -27.11 15.53
CA GLU A 174 -13.16 -28.47 16.09
C GLU A 174 -13.59 -28.55 17.56
N ARG A 175 -13.93 -27.40 18.18
CA ARG A 175 -14.29 -27.26 19.59
C ARG A 175 -15.34 -28.27 20.04
N TYR A 176 -16.36 -28.50 19.21
CA TYR A 176 -17.47 -29.41 19.53
C TYR A 176 -16.98 -30.82 19.92
N LYS A 177 -15.88 -31.31 19.34
CA LYS A 177 -15.29 -32.62 19.67
C LYS A 177 -14.69 -32.65 21.07
N TYR A 178 -14.16 -31.50 21.52
CA TYR A 178 -13.50 -31.37 22.81
C TYR A 178 -14.50 -31.02 23.92
N ASP A 179 -15.58 -30.32 23.58
CA ASP A 179 -16.65 -30.00 24.53
C ASP A 179 -17.33 -31.25 25.09
N ASP A 180 -17.54 -32.29 24.28
CA ASP A 180 -18.08 -33.59 24.75
C ASP A 180 -17.16 -34.24 25.80
N VAL A 181 -15.85 -34.18 25.58
CA VAL A 181 -14.83 -34.70 26.52
C VAL A 181 -14.78 -33.84 27.78
N PHE A 182 -14.82 -32.51 27.62
CA PHE A 182 -14.82 -31.56 28.72
C PHE A 182 -16.00 -31.77 29.66
N GLN A 183 -17.21 -31.94 29.11
CA GLN A 183 -18.41 -32.22 29.89
C GLN A 183 -18.31 -33.58 30.60
N GLY A 184 -17.73 -34.59 29.95
CA GLY A 184 -17.48 -35.91 30.55
C GLY A 184 -16.53 -35.90 31.75
N LEU A 185 -15.72 -34.85 31.91
CA LEU A 185 -14.83 -34.66 33.06
C LEU A 185 -15.50 -34.00 34.28
N ASN A 186 -16.80 -33.68 34.19
CA ASN A 186 -17.60 -33.03 35.22
C ASN A 186 -16.98 -31.69 35.69
N PRO A 187 -17.02 -30.64 34.85
CA PRO A 187 -16.52 -29.32 35.22
C PRO A 187 -17.28 -28.75 36.41
N VAL A 188 -16.55 -28.12 37.33
CA VAL A 188 -17.10 -27.41 38.48
C VAL A 188 -17.01 -25.92 38.17
N ASP A 189 -18.14 -25.23 38.16
CA ASP A 189 -18.22 -23.80 37.81
C ASP A 189 -17.68 -23.47 36.40
N GLY A 190 -17.88 -24.39 35.44
CA GLY A 190 -17.42 -24.21 34.07
C GLY A 190 -15.91 -24.38 33.87
N LYS A 191 -15.18 -24.86 34.90
CA LYS A 191 -13.75 -25.15 34.86
C LYS A 191 -13.45 -26.57 35.32
N ILE A 192 -12.37 -27.16 34.84
CA ILE A 192 -11.83 -28.43 35.33
C ILE A 192 -10.54 -28.21 36.11
N SER A 193 -10.34 -29.01 37.15
CA SER A 193 -9.08 -28.97 37.91
C SER A 193 -7.91 -29.46 37.07
N GLY A 194 -6.70 -28.92 37.32
CA GLY A 194 -5.51 -29.39 36.62
C GLY A 194 -5.18 -30.87 36.81
N ALA A 195 -5.62 -31.48 37.92
CA ALA A 195 -5.51 -32.92 38.12
C ALA A 195 -6.41 -33.71 37.15
N SER A 196 -7.66 -33.29 36.99
CA SER A 196 -8.61 -33.91 36.05
C SER A 196 -8.15 -33.73 34.59
N ALA A 197 -7.75 -32.51 34.22
CA ALA A 197 -7.23 -32.20 32.91
C ALA A 197 -5.98 -33.03 32.57
N LYS A 198 -5.01 -33.09 33.50
CA LYS A 198 -3.79 -33.89 33.33
C LYS A 198 -4.11 -35.38 33.13
N SER A 199 -5.08 -35.92 33.87
CA SER A 199 -5.52 -37.30 33.70
C SER A 199 -5.99 -37.59 32.28
N GLU A 200 -6.75 -36.65 31.68
CA GLU A 200 -7.19 -36.75 30.30
C GLU A 200 -6.03 -36.60 29.31
N MET A 201 -5.17 -35.60 29.50
CA MET A 201 -4.03 -35.33 28.63
C MET A 201 -3.04 -36.51 28.59
N VAL A 202 -2.84 -37.23 29.69
CA VAL A 202 -1.95 -38.41 29.74
C VAL A 202 -2.45 -39.57 28.86
N LYS A 203 -3.77 -39.67 28.61
CA LYS A 203 -4.33 -40.70 27.70
C LYS A 203 -3.84 -40.56 26.26
N SER A 204 -3.38 -39.37 25.87
CA SER A 204 -2.78 -39.13 24.55
C SER A 204 -1.43 -39.83 24.33
N LYS A 205 -0.84 -40.44 25.37
CA LYS A 205 0.46 -41.14 25.36
C LYS A 205 1.66 -40.25 24.98
N LEU A 206 1.52 -38.93 25.12
CA LEU A 206 2.64 -38.01 24.95
C LEU A 206 3.56 -37.98 26.18
N PRO A 207 4.86 -37.66 26.01
CA PRO A 207 5.80 -37.52 27.13
C PRO A 207 5.35 -36.44 28.13
N ASN A 208 5.56 -36.66 29.43
CA ASN A 208 5.21 -35.70 30.49
C ASN A 208 5.85 -34.31 30.29
N THR A 209 7.04 -34.25 29.67
CA THR A 209 7.70 -32.98 29.33
C THR A 209 6.92 -32.18 28.29
N VAL A 210 6.31 -32.86 27.32
CA VAL A 210 5.46 -32.26 26.28
C VAL A 210 4.12 -31.84 26.89
N LEU A 211 3.50 -32.69 27.70
CA LEU A 211 2.24 -32.37 28.38
C LEU A 211 2.37 -31.16 29.31
N GLY A 212 3.49 -31.03 30.01
CA GLY A 212 3.78 -29.85 30.83
C GLY A 212 3.93 -28.57 29.99
N LYS A 213 4.49 -28.68 28.77
CA LYS A 213 4.57 -27.55 27.83
C LYS A 213 3.18 -27.17 27.30
N VAL A 214 2.35 -28.15 26.94
CA VAL A 214 0.95 -27.90 26.53
C VAL A 214 0.19 -27.20 27.64
N TRP A 215 0.28 -27.70 28.88
CA TRP A 215 -0.36 -27.09 30.05
C TRP A 215 -0.01 -25.61 30.18
N LYS A 216 1.29 -25.29 30.12
CA LYS A 216 1.79 -23.91 30.24
C LYS A 216 1.28 -23.00 29.10
N LEU A 217 1.03 -23.55 27.92
CA LEU A 217 0.51 -22.81 26.77
C LEU A 217 -1.01 -22.69 26.79
N SER A 218 -1.73 -23.63 27.42
CA SER A 218 -3.19 -23.63 27.47
C SER A 218 -3.76 -22.87 28.66
N ASP A 219 -3.07 -22.85 29.81
CA ASP A 219 -3.46 -22.12 31.03
C ASP A 219 -3.05 -20.64 30.90
N ILE A 220 -3.89 -19.84 30.26
CA ILE A 220 -3.58 -18.46 29.85
C ILE A 220 -3.69 -17.52 31.06
N ASP A 221 -4.71 -17.71 31.89
CA ASP A 221 -4.93 -16.91 33.10
C ASP A 221 -4.11 -17.41 34.31
N LYS A 222 -3.43 -18.56 34.20
CA LYS A 222 -2.52 -19.15 35.20
C LYS A 222 -3.22 -19.42 36.53
N ASP A 223 -4.50 -19.75 36.49
CA ASP A 223 -5.30 -20.03 37.68
C ASP A 223 -5.19 -21.49 38.15
N GLY A 224 -4.50 -22.35 37.38
CA GLY A 224 -4.29 -23.76 37.70
C GLY A 224 -5.49 -24.66 37.38
N MET A 225 -6.50 -24.11 36.72
CA MET A 225 -7.68 -24.78 36.19
C MET A 225 -7.75 -24.54 34.68
N LEU A 226 -8.63 -25.24 33.97
CA LEU A 226 -8.87 -24.98 32.55
C LEU A 226 -10.37 -24.78 32.35
N ASP A 227 -10.75 -23.71 31.66
CA ASP A 227 -12.10 -23.58 31.12
C ASP A 227 -12.28 -24.36 29.81
N SER A 228 -13.49 -24.33 29.24
CA SER A 228 -13.81 -25.02 27.97
C SER A 228 -12.97 -24.53 26.79
N ASP A 229 -12.63 -23.23 26.73
CA ASP A 229 -11.83 -22.67 25.64
C ASP A 229 -10.35 -23.11 25.76
N GLU A 230 -9.80 -23.08 26.97
CA GLU A 230 -8.42 -23.51 27.25
C GLU A 230 -8.24 -25.01 27.14
N PHE A 231 -9.25 -25.79 27.53
CA PHE A 231 -9.24 -27.24 27.35
C PHE A 231 -9.27 -27.59 25.86
N ALA A 232 -10.11 -26.92 25.07
CA ALA A 232 -10.14 -27.10 23.62
C ALA A 232 -8.77 -26.75 22.98
N LEU A 233 -8.13 -25.67 23.45
CA LEU A 233 -6.77 -25.31 23.03
C LEU A 233 -5.74 -26.38 23.41
N ALA A 234 -5.78 -26.90 24.64
CA ALA A 234 -4.89 -27.96 25.10
C ALA A 234 -5.01 -29.22 24.24
N MET A 235 -6.24 -29.65 23.94
CA MET A 235 -6.51 -30.82 23.10
C MET A 235 -6.08 -30.60 21.65
N HIS A 236 -6.25 -29.38 21.12
CA HIS A 236 -5.77 -29.04 19.79
C HIS A 236 -4.23 -29.07 19.70
N LEU A 237 -3.51 -28.54 20.70
CA LEU A 237 -2.04 -28.62 20.77
C LEU A 237 -1.53 -30.07 20.88
N ILE A 238 -2.25 -30.92 21.63
CA ILE A 238 -1.95 -32.37 21.68
C ILE A 238 -2.11 -32.99 20.30
N ASN A 239 -3.19 -32.68 19.59
CA ASN A 239 -3.44 -33.20 18.24
C ASN A 239 -2.36 -32.76 17.25
N ILE A 240 -1.93 -31.49 17.29
CA ILE A 240 -0.80 -30.97 16.51
C ILE A 240 0.47 -31.80 16.77
N LYS A 241 0.76 -32.12 18.03
CA LYS A 241 1.94 -32.92 18.37
C LYS A 241 1.82 -34.38 17.94
N LEU A 242 0.61 -34.95 17.98
CA LEU A 242 0.33 -36.30 17.46
C LEU A 242 0.47 -36.38 15.93
N GLN A 243 0.19 -35.29 15.22
CA GLN A 243 0.43 -35.17 13.78
C GLN A 243 1.92 -35.04 13.40
N GLY A 244 2.81 -34.99 14.39
CA GLY A 244 4.26 -34.94 14.19
C GLY A 244 4.85 -33.54 14.16
N HIS A 245 4.06 -32.49 14.38
CA HIS A 245 4.55 -31.11 14.44
C HIS A 245 5.06 -30.75 15.84
N ASP A 246 6.01 -29.82 15.93
CA ASP A 246 6.53 -29.35 17.20
C ASP A 246 5.68 -28.23 17.81
N LEU A 247 5.64 -28.21 19.15
CA LEU A 247 4.91 -27.18 19.91
C LEU A 247 5.71 -25.87 19.93
N PRO A 248 5.05 -24.70 19.83
CA PRO A 248 5.74 -23.42 19.79
C PRO A 248 6.32 -23.10 21.18
N LEU A 249 7.30 -22.20 21.25
CA LEU A 249 7.87 -21.77 22.55
C LEU A 249 6.90 -20.88 23.32
N ASP A 250 6.21 -19.99 22.60
CA ASP A 250 5.18 -19.10 23.09
C ASP A 250 3.91 -19.29 22.24
N LEU A 251 2.74 -19.07 22.84
CA LEU A 251 1.47 -19.26 22.15
C LEU A 251 1.27 -18.12 21.13
N PRO A 252 1.11 -18.42 19.83
CA PRO A 252 0.90 -17.38 18.82
C PRO A 252 -0.51 -16.79 18.92
N GLU A 253 -0.68 -15.51 18.55
CA GLU A 253 -1.91 -14.74 18.74
C GLU A 253 -3.16 -15.37 18.08
N HIS A 254 -2.99 -16.09 16.96
CA HIS A 254 -4.10 -16.73 16.24
C HIS A 254 -4.64 -17.98 16.94
N LEU A 255 -3.87 -18.59 17.86
CA LEU A 255 -4.33 -19.71 18.69
C LEU A 255 -4.95 -19.27 20.01
N VAL A 256 -4.82 -17.99 20.39
CA VAL A 256 -5.41 -17.45 21.62
C VAL A 256 -6.94 -17.43 21.50
N PRO A 257 -7.68 -18.03 22.45
CA PRO A 257 -9.13 -17.96 22.49
C PRO A 257 -9.63 -16.51 22.44
N PRO A 258 -10.68 -16.19 21.66
CA PRO A 258 -11.23 -14.84 21.57
C PRO A 258 -11.55 -14.24 22.94
N SER A 259 -12.07 -15.06 23.85
CA SER A 259 -12.44 -14.72 25.23
C SER A 259 -11.24 -14.24 26.08
N LYS A 260 -10.02 -14.66 25.76
CA LYS A 260 -8.81 -14.44 26.57
C LYS A 260 -7.73 -13.58 25.90
N LYS A 261 -8.01 -12.98 24.74
CA LYS A 261 -7.08 -12.06 24.04
C LYS A 261 -6.63 -10.86 24.89
N ILE A 262 -7.40 -10.47 25.90
CA ILE A 262 -7.08 -9.35 26.81
C ILE A 262 -5.91 -9.69 27.75
N PHE A 263 -5.71 -10.97 28.09
CA PHE A 263 -4.67 -11.41 29.02
C PHE A 263 -3.28 -11.59 28.40
N VAL A 264 -3.16 -11.43 27.07
CA VAL A 264 -1.94 -11.68 26.29
C VAL A 264 -1.24 -10.37 25.86
N ARG A 265 -1.69 -9.20 26.37
CA ARG A 265 -1.08 -7.88 26.11
C ARG A 265 -0.07 -7.44 27.17
#